data_AF-A0A7X6ATW0-F1
#
_entry.id   AF-A0A7X6ATW0-F1
#
_cell.length_a   1.000
_cell.length_b   1.000
_cell.length_c   1.000
_cell.angle_alpha   90.00
_cell.angle_beta   90.00
_cell.angle_gamma   90.00
#
_symmetry.space_group_name_H-M   'P 1'
#
loop_
_entity.id
_entity.type
_entity.pdbx_description
1 polymer ?
#
loop_
_entity_poly.entity_id
_entity_poly.type
_entity_poly.pdbx_seq_one_letter_code
_entity_poly.pdbx_strand_id
1 'polypeptide(L)' 'LPCIRVEPAPDDVLRRLRDRAPSADWIVVTSRRAVEVVWPEGRIPAGPAVAAVGPSTADAVRSAGGRVA' A
#
# COMPACT_ATOMS: atom_id res chain seq x y z
N LEU A 1 4.61 13.77 -23.22
CA LEU A 1 5.25 12.43 -23.13
C LEU A 1 5.15 11.95 -21.68
N PRO A 2 4.93 10.66 -21.41
CA PRO A 2 5.02 10.13 -20.04
C PRO A 2 6.48 10.23 -19.55
N CYS A 3 6.69 10.95 -18.45
CA CYS A 3 8.03 11.20 -17.89
C CYS A 3 8.39 10.27 -16.71
N ILE A 4 7.49 9.35 -16.34
CA ILE A 4 7.70 8.38 -15.26
C ILE A 4 7.19 6.99 -15.63
N ARG A 5 7.79 5.97 -15.03
CA ARG A 5 7.36 4.57 -15.06
C ARG A 5 7.35 4.02 -13.64
N VAL A 6 6.37 3.16 -13.34
CA VAL A 6 6.34 2.38 -12.09
C VAL A 6 6.80 0.98 -12.41
N GLU A 7 7.86 0.54 -11.74
CA GLU A 7 8.34 -0.84 -11.80
C GLU A 7 8.19 -1.46 -10.41
N PRO A 8 7.58 -2.65 -10.29
CA PRO A 8 7.45 -3.31 -9.00
C PRO A 8 8.84 -3.66 -8.46
N ALA A 9 8.97 -3.61 -7.13
CA ALA A 9 10.13 -4.19 -6.47
C ALA A 9 10.14 -5.72 -6.69
N PRO A 10 11.29 -6.39 -6.52
CA PRO A 10 11.38 -7.85 -6.56
C PRO A 10 10.37 -8.53 -5.64
N ASP A 11 9.85 -9.70 -6.05
CA ASP A 11 8.78 -10.39 -5.33
C ASP A 11 9.13 -10.76 -3.90
N ASP A 12 10.39 -11.08 -3.62
CA ASP A 12 10.86 -11.41 -2.27
C ASP A 12 10.81 -10.18 -1.34
N VAL A 13 11.09 -8.99 -1.87
CA VAL A 13 10.95 -7.72 -1.13
C VAL A 13 9.48 -7.45 -0.83
N LEU A 14 8.59 -7.60 -1.83
CA LEU A 14 7.15 -7.39 -1.65
C LEU A 14 6.55 -8.39 -0.66
N ARG A 15 6.99 -9.65 -0.69
CA ARG A 15 6.58 -10.66 0.29
C ARG A 15 7.03 -10.29 1.70
N ARG A 16 8.32 -9.96 1.90
CA ARG A 16 8.84 -9.55 3.22
C ARG A 16 8.13 -8.32 3.78
N LEU A 17 7.81 -7.35 2.93
CA LEU A 17 7.02 -6.18 3.31
C LEU A 17 5.63 -6.59 3.82
N ARG A 18 4.92 -7.44 3.08
CA ARG A 18 3.60 -7.97 3.46
C ARG A 18 3.66 -8.79 4.75
N ASP A 19 4.70 -9.59 4.95
CA ASP A 19 4.90 -10.40 6.15
C ASP A 19 5.15 -9.52 7.39
N ARG A 20 5.83 -8.37 7.23
CA ARG A 20 6.12 -7.44 8.32
C ARG A 20 4.97 -6.47 8.63
N ALA A 21 4.18 -6.10 7.62
CA ALA A 21 3.13 -5.08 7.73
C ALA A 21 2.14 -5.29 8.90
N PRO A 22 1.67 -6.51 9.25
CA PRO A 22 0.78 -6.72 10.39
C PRO A 22 1.37 -6.34 11.75
N SER A 23 2.71 -6.28 11.86
CA SER A 23 3.42 -5.98 13.11
C SER A 23 3.84 -4.52 13.25
N ALA A 24 3.48 -3.67 12.29
CA ALA A 24 3.71 -2.24 12.38
C ALA A 24 2.58 -1.55 13.15
N ASP A 25 2.88 -0.46 13.86
CA ASP A 25 1.86 0.41 14.42
C ASP A 25 1.19 1.25 13.33
N TRP A 26 1.98 1.67 12.34
CA TRP A 26 1.55 2.52 11.24
C TRP A 26 2.04 2.02 9.89
N ILE A 27 1.19 2.17 8.88
CA ILE A 27 1.55 2.07 7.47
C ILE A 27 1.26 3.43 6.84
N VAL A 28 2.28 4.08 6.29
CA VAL A 28 2.13 5.35 5.58
C VAL A 28 2.23 5.10 4.08
N VAL A 29 1.20 5.50 3.34
CA VAL A 29 1.14 5.34 1.89
C VAL A 29 1.02 6.71 1.23
N THR A 30 1.93 7.00 0.30
CA THR A 30 2.01 8.32 -0.36
C THR A 30 1.65 8.27 -1.84
N SER A 31 1.31 7.09 -2.35
CA SER A 31 0.95 6.88 -3.76
C SER A 31 -0.07 5.77 -3.92
N ARG A 32 -1.13 6.04 -4.68
CA ARG A 32 -2.07 5.03 -5.17
C ARG A 32 -1.33 3.82 -5.78
N ARG A 33 -0.26 4.06 -6.56
CA ARG A 33 0.48 2.99 -7.24
C ARG A 33 1.20 2.06 -6.26
N ALA A 34 1.61 2.56 -5.09
CA ALA A 34 2.19 1.71 -4.05
C ALA A 34 1.17 0.72 -3.51
N VAL A 35 -0.09 1.13 -3.32
CA VAL A 35 -1.16 0.22 -2.89
C VAL A 35 -1.37 -0.91 -3.91
N GLU A 36 -1.43 -0.56 -5.20
CA GLU A 36 -1.66 -1.51 -6.28
C GLU A 36 -0.52 -2.54 -6.42
N VAL A 37 0.73 -2.12 -6.21
CA VAL A 37 1.90 -3.01 -6.26
C VAL A 37 1.99 -3.88 -5.00
N VAL A 38 1.75 -3.30 -3.83
CA VAL A 38 1.92 -4.02 -2.56
C VAL A 38 0.72 -4.91 -2.27
N TRP A 39 -0.51 -4.52 -2.55
CA TRP A 39 -1.72 -5.31 -2.27
C TRP A 39 -2.62 -5.43 -3.50
N PRO A 40 -2.16 -6.10 -4.58
CA PRO A 40 -2.91 -6.21 -5.83
C PRO A 40 -4.25 -6.94 -5.66
N GLU A 41 -4.35 -7.84 -4.68
CA GLU A 41 -5.57 -8.61 -4.37
C GLU A 41 -6.43 -7.97 -3.28
N GLY A 42 -6.10 -6.76 -2.82
CA GLY A 42 -6.89 -6.04 -1.81
C GLY A 42 -6.85 -6.67 -0.41
N ARG A 43 -5.63 -6.86 0.13
CA ARG A 43 -5.41 -7.46 1.46
C ARG A 43 -4.45 -6.62 2.31
N ILE A 44 -4.77 -5.35 2.53
CA ILE A 44 -4.06 -4.58 3.57
C ILE A 44 -4.34 -5.24 4.93
N PRO A 45 -3.30 -5.56 5.73
CA PRO A 45 -3.51 -6.25 7.00
C PRO A 45 -4.29 -5.40 7.99
N ALA A 46 -5.17 -6.05 8.76
CA ALA A 46 -5.77 -5.45 9.95
C ALA A 46 -4.72 -5.33 11.06
N GLY A 47 -4.85 -4.32 11.92
CA GLY A 47 -3.89 -4.03 13.00
C GLY A 47 -3.31 -2.63 12.87
N PRO A 48 -2.40 -2.38 11.91
CA PRO A 48 -1.77 -1.06 11.75
C PRO A 48 -2.80 0.01 11.40
N ALA A 49 -2.58 1.22 11.93
CA ALA A 49 -3.24 2.42 11.42
C ALA A 49 -2.65 2.79 10.04
N VAL A 50 -3.51 3.13 9.07
CA VAL A 50 -3.05 3.48 7.72
C VAL A 50 -3.22 4.98 7.48
N ALA A 51 -2.10 5.67 7.25
CA ALA A 51 -2.12 7.06 6.80
C ALA A 51 -1.96 7.12 5.28
N ALA A 52 -2.81 7.91 4.61
CA ALA A 52 -2.77 8.07 3.16
C ALA A 52 -2.59 9.55 2.78
N VAL A 53 -1.58 9.85 1.96
CA VAL A 53 -1.39 11.21 1.45
C VAL A 53 -2.24 11.40 0.19
N GLY A 54 -3.28 12.21 0.33
CA GLY A 54 -4.17 12.65 -0.74
C GLY A 54 -5.38 11.73 -0.98
N PRO A 55 -6.48 12.25 -1.58
CA PRO A 55 -7.72 11.51 -1.77
C PRO A 55 -7.56 10.23 -2.61
N SER A 56 -6.80 10.32 -3.70
CA SER A 56 -6.61 9.16 -4.61
C SER A 56 -5.86 8.00 -3.96
N THR A 57 -4.95 8.28 -3.02
CA THR A 57 -4.26 7.26 -2.24
C THR A 57 -5.20 6.68 -1.18
N ALA A 58 -5.99 7.53 -0.51
CA ALA A 58 -6.96 7.09 0.48
C ALA A 58 -8.02 6.16 -0.11
N ASP A 59 -8.50 6.46 -1.32
CA ASP A 59 -9.46 5.60 -2.02
C ASP A 59 -8.85 4.26 -2.40
N ALA A 60 -7.58 4.25 -2.84
CA ALA A 60 -6.85 3.03 -3.13
C ALA A 60 -6.72 2.13 -1.89
N VAL A 61 -6.38 2.72 -0.74
CA VAL A 61 -6.33 2.00 0.54
C VAL A 61 -7.68 1.38 0.88
N ARG A 62 -8.78 2.13 0.73
CA ARG A 62 -10.14 1.64 0.99
C ARG A 62 -10.53 0.51 0.04
N SER A 63 -10.25 0.66 -1.25
CA SER A 63 -10.49 -0.40 -2.26
C SER A 63 -9.66 -1.65 -1.98
N ALA A 64 -8.49 -1.51 -1.35
CA ALA A 64 -7.64 -2.63 -0.94
C ALA A 64 -7.98 -3.21 0.45
N GLY A 65 -9.14 -2.86 1.01
CA GLY A 65 -9.64 -3.40 2.29
C GLY A 65 -9.08 -2.71 3.54
N GLY A 66 -8.26 -1.68 3.38
CA GLY A 66 -7.71 -0.89 4.48
C GLY A 66 -8.68 0.20 4.98
N ARG A 67 -8.44 0.70 6.18
CA ARG A 67 -9.11 1.90 6.72
C ARG A 67 -8.08 3.00 6.90
N VAL A 68 -8.35 4.16 6.32
CA VAL A 68 -7.51 5.36 6.51
C VAL A 68 -7.87 5.97 7.86
N ALA A 69 -6.86 6.17 8.70
CA ALA A 69 -6.96 6.81 10.01
C ALA A 69 -6.99 8.34 9.90
#